data_AF-A0A0U0WCZ3-F1
#
_entry.id   AF-A0A0U0WCZ3-F1
#
_cell.length_a   1.000
_cell.length_b   1.000
_cell.length_c   1.000
_cell.angle_alpha   90.00
_cell.angle_beta   90.00
_cell.angle_gamma   90.00
#
_symmetry.space_group_name_H-M   'P 1'
#
loop_
_entity.id
_entity.type
_entity.pdbx_description
1 polymer ?
#
loop_
_entity_poly.entity_id
_entity_poly.type
_entity_poly.pdbx_seq_one_letter_code
_entity_poly.pdbx_strand_id
1 'polypeptide(L)' 'MTVERGRTRCPRCMAWANYRFLENGENLLEYAVNCEACGNLHSEVASVPTAQTAAA' A
#
# COMPACT_ATOMS: atom_id res chain seq x y z
N MET A 1 4.73 -6.05 -7.96
CA MET A 1 5.51 -4.87 -8.45
C MET A 1 5.04 -3.62 -7.70
N THR A 2 5.91 -2.66 -7.37
CA THR A 2 5.44 -1.40 -6.74
C THR A 2 4.74 -0.53 -7.78
N VAL A 3 3.46 -0.24 -7.55
CA VAL A 3 2.64 0.57 -8.47
C VAL A 3 2.52 2.03 -8.02
N GLU A 4 2.61 2.28 -6.71
CA GLU A 4 2.64 3.64 -6.15
C GLU A 4 3.53 3.66 -4.90
N ARG A 5 4.18 4.80 -4.62
CA ARG A 5 4.93 5.02 -3.38
C ARG A 5 4.80 6.47 -2.93
N GLY A 6 4.89 6.69 -1.63
CA GLY A 6 4.82 8.03 -1.05
C GLY A 6 5.19 8.06 0.43
N ARG A 7 4.77 9.13 1.10
CA ARG A 7 4.97 9.32 2.54
C ARG A 7 3.63 9.42 3.25
N THR A 8 3.54 8.75 4.39
CA THR A 8 2.37 8.76 5.26
C THR A 8 2.81 8.86 6.72
N ARG A 9 1.84 8.97 7.64
CA ARG A 9 2.10 8.91 9.08
C ARG A 9 2.11 7.46 9.55
N CYS A 10 3.10 7.10 10.36
CA CYS A 10 3.15 5.79 10.99
C CYS A 10 1.96 5.63 11.94
N PRO A 11 1.16 4.56 11.83
CA PRO A 11 0.00 4.34 12.69
C PRO A 11 0.38 4.09 14.16
N ARG A 12 1.64 3.73 14.46
CA ARG A 12 2.12 3.57 15.84
C ARG A 12 2.65 4.84 16.48
N CYS A 13 3.61 5.51 15.84
CA CYS A 13 4.37 6.60 16.46
C CYS A 13 4.09 7.97 15.85
N MET A 14 3.26 8.05 14.81
CA MET A 14 2.96 9.28 14.07
C MET A 14 4.16 9.99 13.43
N ALA A 15 5.35 9.39 13.43
CA ALA A 15 6.46 9.87 12.60
C ALA A 15 6.14 9.71 11.11
N TRP A 16 6.86 10.45 10.26
CA TRP A 16 6.81 10.21 8.83
C TRP A 16 7.40 8.85 8.49
N ALA A 17 6.68 8.09 7.68
CA ALA A 17 7.04 6.77 7.20
C ALA A 17 6.87 6.71 5.68
N ASN A 18 7.59 5.80 5.04
CA ASN A 18 7.39 5.52 3.62
C ASN A 18 6.26 4.51 3.47
N TYR A 19 5.40 4.70 2.47
CA TYR A 19 4.45 3.69 2.05
C TYR A 19 4.65 3.29 0.59
N ARG A 20 4.17 2.09 0.26
CA ARG A 20 4.14 1.56 -1.10
C ARG A 20 2.87 0.75 -1.32
N PHE A 21 2.31 0.86 -2.51
CA PHE A 21 1.31 -0.07 -3.01
C PHE A 21 2.01 -1.10 -3.91
N LEU A 22 1.80 -2.38 -3.61
CA LEU A 22 2.36 -3.51 -4.33
C LEU A 22 1.23 -4.28 -5.02
N GLU A 23 1.34 -4.45 -6.34
CA GLU A 23 0.48 -5.37 -7.07
C GLU A 23 1.01 -6.80 -6.89
N ASN A 24 0.19 -7.68 -6.33
CA ASN A 24 0.51 -9.04 -5.87
C ASN A 24 -0.26 -10.13 -6.65
N GLY A 25 -0.37 -9.98 -7.97
CA GLY A 25 -1.06 -10.93 -8.86
C GLY A 25 -2.39 -10.39 -9.40
N GLU A 26 -3.17 -11.25 -10.05
CA GLU A 26 -4.45 -10.86 -10.66
C GLU A 26 -5.43 -10.40 -9.57
N ASN A 27 -5.55 -9.08 -9.42
CA ASN A 27 -6.51 -8.39 -8.57
C ASN A 27 -6.14 -8.24 -7.08
N LEU A 28 -4.87 -8.37 -6.69
CA LEU A 28 -4.44 -8.11 -5.31
C LEU A 28 -3.54 -6.88 -5.21
N LEU A 29 -3.90 -5.96 -4.31
CA LEU A 29 -3.12 -4.77 -4.00
C LEU A 29 -2.78 -4.77 -2.50
N GLU A 30 -1.48 -4.69 -2.19
CA GLU A 30 -0.98 -4.57 -0.83
C GLU A 30 -0.54 -3.14 -0.56
N TYR A 31 -1.10 -2.53 0.46
CA TYR A 31 -0.61 -1.28 1.05
C TYR A 31 0.37 -1.61 2.17
N ALA A 32 1.63 -1.22 2.02
CA ALA A 32 2.67 -1.45 3.02
C ALA A 32 3.29 -0.13 3.50
N VAL A 33 3.42 0.04 4.81
CA VAL A 33 4.10 1.17 5.48
C VAL A 33 5.30 0.66 6.25
N ASN A 34 6.47 1.25 5.98
CA ASN A 34 7.68 1.02 6.76
C ASN A 34 8.11 2.32 7.47
N CYS A 35 8.11 2.28 8.80
CA CYS A 35 8.55 3.38 9.63
C CYS A 35 9.96 3.15 10.19
N GLU A 36 10.93 3.88 9.66
CA GLU A 36 12.32 3.86 10.12
C GLU A 36 12.51 4.45 11.54
N ALA A 37 11.56 5.24 12.03
CA ALA A 37 11.68 5.89 13.34
C ALA A 37 11.40 4.94 14.51
N CYS A 38 10.45 4.02 14.36
CA CYS A 38 10.06 3.08 15.41
C CYS A 38 10.12 1.60 14.99
N GLY A 39 10.50 1.32 13.74
CA GLY A 39 10.56 -0.03 13.18
C GLY A 39 9.20 -0.66 12.89
N ASN A 40 8.10 0.10 12.97
CA ASN A 40 6.77 -0.47 12.70
C ASN A 40 6.60 -0.79 11.21
N LEU A 41 6.21 -2.03 10.95
CA LEU A 41 5.79 -2.51 9.64
C LEU A 41 4.28 -2.74 9.68
N HIS A 42 3.56 -2.04 8.81
CA HIS A 42 2.11 -2.21 8.65
C HIS A 42 1.81 -2.63 7.22
N SER A 43 0.90 -3.59 7.05
CA SER A 43 0.54 -4.12 5.74
C SER A 43 -0.94 -4.48 5.68
N GLU A 44 -1.62 -4.06 4.63
CA GLU A 44 -3.03 -4.38 4.37
C GLU A 44 -3.17 -4.88 2.93
N VAL A 45 -3.84 -6.01 2.73
CA VAL A 45 -4.09 -6.58 1.40
C VAL A 45 -5.56 -6.39 1.05
N ALA A 46 -5.83 -5.82 -0.12
CA ALA A 46 -7.17 -5.65 -0.66
C ALA A 46 -7.29 -6.36 -2.01
N SER A 47 -8.42 -7.03 -2.23
CA SER A 47 -8.83 -7.46 -3.55
C SER A 47 -9.38 -6.26 -4.32
N VAL A 48 -8.75 -5.90 -5.43
CA VAL A 48 -9.22 -4.82 -6.30
C VAL A 48 -10.15 -5.44 -7.33
N PRO A 49 -11.44 -5.07 -7.39
CA PRO A 49 -12.29 -5.57 -8.47
C PRO A 49 -11.66 -5.15 -9.80
N THR A 50 -11.53 -6.09 -10.72
CA THR A 50 -11.12 -5.79 -12.10
C THR A 50 -12.18 -4.81 -12.62
N ALA A 51 -11.80 -3.55 -12.77
CA ALA A 51 -12.69 -2.57 -13.38
C ALA A 51 -12.94 -3.07 -14.80
N GLN A 52 -14.10 -3.69 -15.03
CA GLN A 52 -14.59 -3.88 -16.40
C GLN A 52 -14.79 -2.47 -16.93
N THR A 53 -13.83 -1.98 -17.70
CA THR A 53 -14.05 -0.84 -18.57
C THR A 53 -15.16 -1.27 -19.52
N ALA A 54 -16.40 -0.93 -19.18
CA ALA A 54 -17.52 -1.00 -20.10
C ALA A 54 -17.20 0.00 -21.22
N ALA A 55 -16.66 -0.50 -22.32
CA ALA A 55 -16.54 0.25 -23.55
C ALA A 55 -17.95 0.57 -24.04
N ALA A 56 -18.25 1.86 -24.19
CA ALA A 56 -19.49 2.38 -24.77
C ALA A 56 -19.40 2.41 -26.30
#